data_AF-A0A1W2ATM1-F1
#
_entry.id   AF-A0A1W2ATM1-F1
#
_cell.length_a   1.000
_cell.length_b   1.000
_cell.length_c   1.000
_cell.angle_alpha   90.00
_cell.angle_beta   90.00
_cell.angle_gamma   90.00
#
_symmetry.space_group_name_H-M   'P 1'
#
loop_
_entity.id
_entity.type
_entity.pdbx_description
1 polymer ?
#
loop_
_entity_poly.entity_id
_entity_poly.type
_entity_poly.pdbx_seq_one_letter_code
_entity_poly.pdbx_strand_id
1 'polypeptide(L)'
;MIDLSRFEIIEALGKTDTVQSGSKVKYTGASDEQVRWGGNDDPRGLLTEGETYEIELIEPHTWHTKYYLKEFPGKKFNSVSFMPKEDGNNE
;
A
#
# COMPACT_ATOMS: atom_id res chain seq x y z
N MET A 1 -18.71 -27.23 -12.81
CA MET A 1 -18.51 -26.09 -11.89
C MET A 1 -17.46 -25.22 -12.56
N ILE A 2 -17.88 -24.11 -13.16
CA ILE A 2 -16.91 -23.17 -13.75
C ILE A 2 -16.24 -22.50 -12.56
N ASP A 3 -14.94 -22.71 -12.44
CA ASP A 3 -14.14 -22.04 -11.44
C ASP A 3 -14.02 -20.55 -11.82
N LEU A 4 -14.86 -19.73 -11.19
CA LEU A 4 -14.86 -18.28 -11.36
C LEU A 4 -13.64 -17.62 -10.71
N SER A 5 -12.74 -18.37 -10.03
CA SER A 5 -11.46 -17.82 -9.56
C SER A 5 -10.49 -17.47 -10.71
N ARG A 6 -10.82 -17.88 -11.93
CA ARG A 6 -10.09 -17.63 -13.18
C ARG A 6 -10.59 -16.41 -13.98
N PHE A 7 -11.57 -15.66 -13.47
CA PHE A 7 -12.17 -14.54 -14.21
C PHE A 7 -11.24 -13.29 -14.23
N GLU A 8 -10.51 -13.16 -15.34
CA GLU A 8 -10.36 -11.93 -16.16
C GLU A 8 -9.16 -10.98 -16.05
N ILE A 9 -8.22 -11.05 -15.08
CA ILE A 9 -7.25 -9.93 -14.96
C ILE A 9 -5.78 -10.25 -15.24
N ILE A 10 -5.36 -11.52 -15.37
CA ILE A 10 -3.93 -11.83 -15.51
C ILE A 10 -3.37 -11.66 -16.94
N GLU A 11 -4.20 -11.64 -18.00
CA GLU A 11 -3.69 -11.81 -19.39
C GLU A 11 -3.48 -10.54 -20.23
N ALA A 12 -3.68 -9.33 -19.72
CA ALA A 12 -3.47 -8.12 -20.53
C ALA A 12 -2.54 -7.10 -19.87
N LEU A 13 -1.27 -7.11 -20.32
CA LEU A 13 -0.29 -6.02 -20.28
C LEU A 13 0.53 -5.84 -18.98
N GLY A 14 1.65 -6.57 -18.90
CA GLY A 14 2.89 -6.14 -18.23
C GLY A 14 2.86 -6.07 -16.70
N LYS A 15 3.52 -7.03 -16.04
CA LYS A 15 3.89 -7.04 -14.60
C LYS A 15 3.25 -5.90 -13.78
N THR A 16 2.00 -6.06 -13.37
CA THR A 16 1.44 -5.21 -12.32
C THR A 16 1.98 -5.77 -11.01
N ASP A 17 3.03 -5.16 -10.46
CA ASP A 17 3.54 -5.46 -9.12
C ASP A 17 2.38 -5.31 -8.14
N THR A 18 1.76 -6.45 -7.82
CA THR A 18 0.59 -6.49 -6.95
C THR A 18 1.13 -6.27 -5.53
N VAL A 19 0.90 -5.07 -4.99
CA VAL A 19 1.32 -4.73 -3.62
C VAL A 19 0.64 -5.70 -2.65
N GLN A 20 1.44 -6.40 -1.86
CA GLN A 20 1.01 -7.40 -0.88
C GLN A 20 1.74 -7.23 0.44
N SER A 21 1.34 -7.97 1.48
CA SER A 21 2.13 -8.07 2.70
C SER A 21 3.55 -8.54 2.38
N GLY A 22 4.55 -7.90 2.99
CA GLY A 22 5.97 -8.07 2.71
C GLY A 22 6.51 -7.16 1.60
N SER A 23 5.64 -6.51 0.81
CA SER A 23 6.08 -5.51 -0.17
C SER A 23 6.66 -4.27 0.53
N LYS A 24 7.64 -3.67 -0.12
CA LYS A 24 8.23 -2.41 0.29
C LYS A 24 7.55 -1.25 -0.43
N VAL A 25 7.16 -0.24 0.33
CA VAL A 25 6.50 0.96 -0.20
C VAL A 25 7.20 2.22 0.29
N LYS A 26 7.29 3.22 -0.59
CA LYS A 26 7.89 4.51 -0.29
C LYS A 26 6.83 5.48 0.21
N TYR A 27 7.04 6.09 1.35
CA TYR A 27 6.16 7.17 1.83
C TYR A 27 6.40 8.44 1.00
N THR A 28 5.33 9.07 0.54
CA THR A 28 5.36 10.23 -0.38
C THR A 28 4.76 11.50 0.20
N GLY A 29 4.43 11.49 1.48
CA GLY A 29 3.73 12.58 2.15
C GLY A 29 2.24 12.30 2.32
N ALA A 30 1.57 13.19 3.05
CA ALA A 30 0.11 13.13 3.22
C ALA A 30 -0.48 14.55 3.31
N SER A 31 -1.57 14.76 2.59
CA SER A 31 -2.41 15.95 2.69
C SER A 31 -3.37 15.85 3.89
N ASP A 32 -3.87 17.00 4.35
CA ASP A 32 -4.86 17.06 5.43
C ASP A 32 -6.12 16.22 5.15
N GLU A 33 -6.55 16.17 3.89
CA GLU A 33 -7.70 15.38 3.47
C GLU A 33 -7.43 13.87 3.61
N GLN A 34 -6.26 13.41 3.16
CA GLN A 34 -5.85 12.00 3.27
C GLN A 34 -5.75 11.54 4.73
N VAL A 35 -5.32 12.44 5.63
CA VAL A 35 -5.25 12.17 7.08
C VAL A 35 -6.64 12.13 7.72
N ARG A 36 -7.53 13.06 7.35
CA ARG A 36 -8.88 13.15 7.93
C ARG A 36 -9.80 12.02 7.47
N TRP A 37 -9.44 11.30 6.41
CA TRP A 37 -10.28 10.27 5.82
C TRP A 37 -9.94 8.86 6.32
N GLY A 38 -10.96 8.05 6.59
CA GLY A 38 -10.81 6.61 6.87
C GLY A 38 -10.31 6.23 8.27
N GLY A 39 -10.16 7.19 9.19
CA GLY A 39 -9.75 6.94 10.57
C GLY A 39 -8.33 6.38 10.69
N ASN A 40 -7.42 6.88 9.85
CA ASN A 40 -6.01 6.51 9.83
C ASN A 40 -5.19 7.31 10.86
N ASP A 41 -4.04 6.78 11.27
CA ASP A 41 -3.05 7.56 12.01
C ASP A 41 -2.41 8.59 11.07
N ASP A 42 -2.10 9.78 11.60
CA ASP A 42 -1.41 10.82 10.84
C ASP A 42 0.05 10.38 10.60
N PRO A 43 0.47 10.13 9.35
CA PRO A 43 1.85 9.72 9.07
C PRO A 43 2.85 10.87 9.28
N ARG A 44 2.40 12.13 9.33
CA ARG A 44 3.29 13.29 9.46
C ARG A 44 3.90 13.31 10.86
N GLY A 45 5.22 13.26 10.92
CA GLY A 45 5.98 13.15 12.18
C GLY A 45 6.20 11.72 12.68
N LEU A 46 5.58 10.72 12.04
CA LEU A 46 5.90 9.30 12.25
C LEU A 46 6.76 8.74 11.12
N LEU A 47 6.42 9.10 9.88
CA LEU A 47 7.09 8.66 8.67
C LEU A 47 7.93 9.80 8.07
N THR A 48 9.02 9.42 7.43
CA THR A 48 9.93 10.32 6.71
C THR A 48 9.66 10.22 5.22
N GLU A 49 9.36 11.33 4.56
CA GLU A 49 9.11 11.34 3.11
C GLU A 49 10.33 10.84 2.34
N GLY A 50 10.10 9.97 1.35
CA GLY A 50 11.15 9.34 0.55
C GLY A 50 11.70 8.04 1.15
N GLU A 51 11.43 7.76 2.43
CA GLU A 51 11.83 6.50 3.06
C GLU A 51 10.90 5.35 2.67
N THR A 52 11.47 4.14 2.75
CA THR A 52 10.80 2.90 2.40
C THR A 52 10.42 2.13 3.66
N TYR A 53 9.20 1.61 3.69
CA TYR A 53 8.65 0.83 4.80
C TYR A 53 8.10 -0.51 4.29
N GLU A 54 8.12 -1.53 5.16
CA GLU A 54 7.61 -2.86 4.84
C GLU A 54 6.15 -2.99 5.29
N ILE A 55 5.27 -3.42 4.37
CA ILE A 55 3.88 -3.68 4.69
C ILE A 55 3.77 -4.97 5.49
N GLU A 56 3.24 -4.89 6.69
CA GLU A 56 2.87 -6.04 7.50
C GLU A 56 1.49 -6.59 7.09
N LEU A 57 0.49 -5.72 7.01
CA LEU A 57 -0.89 -6.09 6.70
C LEU A 57 -1.55 -5.06 5.78
N ILE A 58 -2.39 -5.56 4.87
CA ILE A 58 -3.27 -4.77 4.02
C ILE A 58 -4.71 -5.03 4.44
N GLU A 59 -5.44 -3.97 4.79
CA GLU A 59 -6.86 -4.03 5.13
C GLU A 59 -7.66 -3.21 4.10
N PRO A 60 -8.22 -3.87 3.07
CA PRO A 60 -9.06 -3.20 2.09
C PRO A 60 -10.45 -2.90 2.67
N HIS A 61 -10.92 -1.67 2.47
CA HIS A 61 -12.30 -1.28 2.69
C HIS A 61 -12.94 -0.84 1.38
N THR A 62 -14.27 -0.70 1.39
CA THR A 62 -15.07 -0.28 0.24
C THR A 62 -14.58 1.01 -0.43
N TRP A 63 -13.98 1.93 0.34
CA TRP A 63 -13.57 3.24 -0.15
C TRP A 63 -12.07 3.52 -0.06
N HIS A 64 -11.33 2.77 0.76
CA HIS A 64 -9.91 3.02 0.97
C HIS A 64 -9.20 1.76 1.44
N THR A 65 -7.89 1.69 1.22
CA THR A 65 -7.05 0.60 1.70
C THR A 65 -6.11 1.13 2.78
N LYS A 66 -6.00 0.40 3.88
CA LYS A 66 -5.08 0.70 4.97
C LYS A 66 -3.86 -0.19 4.88
N TYR A 67 -2.70 0.40 5.14
CA TYR A 67 -1.44 -0.31 5.33
C TYR A 67 -1.02 -0.24 6.79
N TYR A 68 -0.67 -1.39 7.32
CA TYR A 68 0.04 -1.54 8.59
C TYR A 68 1.50 -1.77 8.25
N LEU A 69 2.38 -0.98 8.87
CA LEU A 69 3.82 -1.05 8.61
C LEU A 69 4.49 -1.79 9.74
N LYS A 70 5.43 -2.66 9.39
CA LYS A 70 6.16 -3.49 10.36
C LYS A 70 6.96 -2.66 11.36
N GLU A 71 7.49 -1.53 10.92
CA GLU A 71 8.25 -0.59 11.74
C GLU A 71 7.37 0.19 12.72
N PHE A 72 6.05 0.21 12.50
CA PHE A 72 5.09 0.92 13.34
C PHE A 72 3.91 0.02 13.75
N PRO A 73 4.14 -0.95 14.65
CA PRO A 73 3.11 -1.89 15.08
C PRO A 73 1.89 -1.17 15.65
N GLY A 74 0.69 -1.61 15.22
CA GLY A 74 -0.59 -1.05 15.68
C GLY A 74 -0.94 0.32 15.11
N LYS A 75 -0.11 0.88 14.21
CA LYS A 75 -0.43 2.08 13.42
C LYS A 75 -0.98 1.68 12.06
N LYS A 76 -1.93 2.45 11.55
CA LYS A 76 -2.52 2.22 10.22
C LYS A 76 -2.53 3.50 9.40
N PHE A 77 -2.08 3.39 8.17
CA PHE A 77 -1.91 4.53 7.27
C PHE A 77 -2.72 4.33 6.00
N ASN A 78 -3.14 5.44 5.40
CA ASN A 78 -3.84 5.38 4.13
C ASN A 78 -2.86 5.04 3.00
N SER A 79 -3.15 3.97 2.26
CA SER A 79 -2.32 3.47 1.15
C SER A 79 -1.97 4.52 0.09
N VAL A 80 -2.83 5.52 -0.13
CA VAL A 80 -2.59 6.64 -1.07
C VAL A 80 -1.38 7.51 -0.71
N SER A 81 -0.88 7.41 0.52
CA SER A 81 0.30 8.13 0.99
C SER A 81 1.60 7.45 0.53
N PHE A 82 1.49 6.30 -0.14
CA PHE A 82 2.60 5.45 -0.50
C PHE A 82 2.63 5.15 -1.99
N MET A 83 3.84 4.91 -2.50
CA MET A 83 4.06 4.34 -3.82
C MET A 83 4.73 2.97 -3.67
N PRO A 84 4.41 1.99 -4.53
CA PRO A 84 5.20 0.78 -4.65
C PRO A 84 6.66 1.17 -4.85
N LYS A 85 7.57 0.55 -4.11
CA LYS A 85 8.97 0.65 -4.48
C LYS A 85 9.12 -0.18 -5.75
N GLU A 86 9.48 0.47 -6.87
CA GLU A 86 9.95 -0.30 -8.01
C GLU A 86 11.25 -0.97 -7.58
N ASP A 87 11.17 -2.29 -7.38
CA ASP A 87 12.37 -3.10 -7.35
C ASP A 87 12.87 -3.10 -8.80
N GLY A 88 13.89 -2.26 -9.05
CA GLY A 88 14.49 -2.13 -10.37
C GLY A 88 14.69 -3.52 -10.96
N ASN A 89 13.94 -3.84 -12.01
CA ASN A 89 14.20 -5.01 -12.84
C ASN A 89 15.56 -4.76 -13.50
N ASN A 90 16.64 -5.14 -12.83
CA ASN A 90 17.95 -5.22 -13.45
C ASN A 90 17.98 -6.47 -14.33
N GLU A 91 18.00 -6.19 -15.65
CA GLU A 91 18.74 -6.85 -16.74
C GLU A 91 18.68 -8.40 -16.86
#